data_AF-A0A2V7C1I4-F1
#
_entry.id   AF-A0A2V7C1I4-F1
#
_cell.length_a   1.000
_cell.length_b   1.000
_cell.length_c   1.000
_cell.angle_alpha   90.00
_cell.angle_beta   90.00
_cell.angle_gamma   90.00
#
_symmetry.space_group_name_H-M   'P 1'
#
loop_
_entity.id
_entity.type
_entity.pdbx_description
1 polymer ?
#
loop_
_entity_poly.entity_id
_entity_poly.type
_entity_poly.pdbx_seq_one_letter_code
_entity_poly.pdbx_strand_id
1 'polypeptide(L)'
;SIGVVMVTLSAEGLLQKLGLSTTTIKSAERKDMGSPLRALTDEERKIFQAVIDSLYGQFVAKLAESRKLPLETARKVADGRIYTAQQALELKLIDRIGYMPDAVEVAKRAIGVEEARVVVYRRPRAYSATYYARAEPPAGAVEGSLAQLGAVLGAGPRFLYFWWP
;
A
#
# COMPACT_ATOMS: atom_id res chain seq x y z
N SER A 1 -5.66 5.83 7.49
CA SER A 1 -4.48 6.50 6.93
C SER A 1 -4.93 7.39 5.79
N ILE A 2 -5.05 8.68 6.06
CA ILE A 2 -5.39 9.70 5.05
C ILE A 2 -4.25 10.70 5.08
N GLY A 3 -3.37 10.63 4.09
CA GLY A 3 -2.14 11.40 4.01
C GLY A 3 -1.35 11.04 2.75
N VAL A 4 -0.36 11.86 2.41
CA VAL A 4 0.51 11.65 1.26
C VAL A 4 1.95 11.78 1.73
N VAL A 5 2.80 10.84 1.33
CA VAL A 5 4.21 10.82 1.68
C VAL A 5 5.05 10.49 0.46
N MET A 6 6.22 11.12 0.39
CA MET A 6 7.28 10.75 -0.53
C MET A 6 8.51 10.40 0.29
N VAL A 7 9.10 9.24 0.03
CA VAL A 7 10.33 8.80 0.68
C VAL A 7 11.46 8.82 -0.34
N THR A 8 12.52 9.55 -0.04
CA THR A 8 13.73 9.62 -0.86
C THR A 8 14.93 9.20 -0.02
N LEU A 9 15.86 8.47 -0.63
CA LEU A 9 17.10 8.02 0.00
C LEU A 9 18.27 8.71 -0.70
N SER A 10 19.26 9.20 0.04
CA SER A 10 20.53 9.67 -0.53
C SER A 10 21.65 8.72 -0.14
N ALA A 11 22.32 8.16 -1.15
CA ALA A 11 23.51 7.34 -1.04
C ALA A 11 24.81 8.15 -1.21
N GLU A 12 24.73 9.47 -1.36
CA GLU A 12 25.89 10.35 -1.57
C GLU A 12 27.00 10.12 -0.54
N GLY A 13 26.65 10.13 0.75
CA GLY A 13 27.61 9.90 1.83
C GLY A 13 28.21 8.49 1.84
N LEU A 14 27.49 7.48 1.33
CA LEU A 14 28.04 6.13 1.16
C LEU A 14 29.04 6.09 0.00
N LEU A 15 28.68 6.67 -1.14
CA LEU A 15 29.55 6.72 -2.32
C LEU A 15 30.84 7.49 -2.03
N GLN A 16 30.74 8.60 -1.31
CA GLN A 16 31.91 9.37 -0.88
C GLN A 16 32.87 8.55 0.00
N LYS A 17 32.34 7.72 0.92
CA LYS A 17 33.17 6.81 1.74
C LYS A 17 33.84 5.70 0.93
N LEU A 18 33.22 5.27 -0.16
CA LEU A 18 33.77 4.27 -1.07
C LEU A 18 34.75 4.88 -2.10
N GLY A 19 34.97 6.19 -2.07
CA GLY A 19 35.81 6.88 -3.04
C GLY A 19 35.18 7.01 -4.43
N LEU A 20 33.85 6.83 -4.53
CA LEU A 20 33.10 6.95 -5.77
C LEU A 20 32.54 8.36 -5.90
N SER A 21 32.75 8.97 -7.07
CA SER A 21 32.13 10.25 -7.44
C SER A 21 31.07 10.05 -8.52
N THR A 22 30.03 10.86 -8.47
CA THR A 22 28.93 10.83 -9.44
C THR A 22 28.95 12.12 -10.24
N THR A 23 28.94 12.01 -11.57
CA THR A 23 28.81 13.14 -12.49
C THR A 23 27.53 12.96 -13.28
N THR A 24 26.62 13.92 -13.19
CA THR A 24 25.35 13.88 -13.92
C THR A 24 25.32 14.99 -14.97
N ILE A 25 25.21 14.60 -16.24
CA ILE A 25 25.03 15.52 -17.37
C ILE A 25 23.52 15.61 -17.63
N LYS A 26 22.95 16.81 -17.54
CA LYS A 26 21.49 17.03 -17.58
C LYS A 26 21.13 18.24 -18.43
N SER A 27 19.97 18.17 -19.08
CA SER A 27 19.45 19.23 -19.96
C SER A 27 18.89 20.43 -19.20
N ALA A 28 18.57 20.28 -17.92
CA ALA A 28 18.15 21.36 -17.03
C ALA A 28 18.49 21.01 -15.57
N GLU A 29 18.64 22.05 -14.75
CA GLU A 29 19.08 21.95 -13.35
C GLU A 29 18.27 20.95 -12.51
N ARG A 30 16.94 20.92 -12.73
CA ARG A 30 15.97 20.15 -11.94
C ARG A 30 15.71 18.72 -12.43
N LYS A 31 16.40 18.26 -13.47
CA LYS A 31 16.12 16.95 -14.12
C LYS A 31 16.57 15.74 -13.31
N ASP A 32 17.42 15.95 -12.31
CA ASP A 32 17.93 14.93 -11.40
C ASP A 32 17.41 15.13 -9.96
N MET A 33 16.37 15.94 -9.77
CA MET A 33 15.69 16.09 -8.49
C MET A 33 15.22 14.75 -7.94
N GLY A 34 15.54 14.47 -6.68
CA GLY A 34 15.21 13.19 -6.04
C GLY A 34 16.14 12.03 -6.45
N SER A 35 17.23 12.31 -7.16
CA SER A 35 18.29 11.33 -7.42
C SER A 35 18.87 10.79 -6.11
N PRO A 36 19.08 9.47 -5.97
CA PRO A 36 19.72 8.91 -4.80
C PRO A 36 21.23 9.18 -4.75
N LEU A 37 21.80 9.77 -5.79
CA LEU A 37 23.24 9.96 -5.92
C LEU A 37 23.74 11.28 -5.32
N ARG A 38 22.82 12.17 -4.91
CA ARG A 38 23.12 13.45 -4.26
C ARG A 38 22.03 13.83 -3.28
N ALA A 39 22.35 14.72 -2.34
CA ALA A 39 21.37 15.30 -1.45
C ALA A 39 20.33 16.16 -2.21
N LEU A 40 19.14 16.20 -1.64
CA LEU A 40 18.05 17.06 -2.08
C LEU A 40 18.33 18.51 -1.65
N THR A 41 18.21 19.48 -2.56
CA THR A 41 18.33 20.88 -2.17
C THR A 41 17.03 21.41 -1.54
N ASP A 42 17.10 22.54 -0.84
CA ASP A 42 15.91 23.15 -0.21
C ASP A 42 14.87 23.60 -1.24
N GLU A 43 15.30 24.06 -2.40
CA GLU A 43 14.40 24.47 -3.47
C GLU A 43 13.67 23.26 -4.06
N GLU A 44 14.38 22.16 -4.24
CA GLU A 44 13.82 20.88 -4.71
C GLU A 44 12.85 20.29 -3.70
N ARG A 45 13.16 20.41 -2.40
CA ARG A 45 12.27 20.05 -1.31
C ARG A 45 10.96 20.81 -1.38
N LYS A 46 10.99 22.13 -1.61
CA LYS A 46 9.77 22.94 -1.73
C LYS A 46 8.91 22.51 -2.91
N ILE A 47 9.53 22.19 -4.05
CA ILE A 47 8.81 21.70 -5.23
C ILE A 47 8.09 20.39 -4.92
N PHE A 48 8.79 19.41 -4.33
CA PHE A 48 8.17 18.16 -3.93
C PHE A 48 7.08 18.37 -2.87
N GLN A 49 7.31 19.27 -1.90
CA GLN A 49 6.30 19.61 -0.89
C GLN A 49 5.04 20.19 -1.52
N ALA A 50 5.16 21.10 -2.50
CA ALA A 50 4.02 21.66 -3.21
C ALA A 50 3.20 20.59 -3.95
N VAL A 51 3.85 19.57 -4.52
CA VAL A 51 3.17 18.43 -5.13
C VAL A 51 2.45 17.60 -4.07
N ILE A 52 3.11 17.29 -2.96
CA ILE A 52 2.51 16.55 -1.83
C ILE A 52 1.29 17.29 -1.28
N ASP A 53 1.40 18.60 -1.06
CA ASP A 53 0.33 19.44 -0.52
C ASP A 53 -0.88 19.49 -1.47
N SER A 54 -0.63 19.54 -2.79
CA SER A 54 -1.67 19.48 -3.81
C SER A 54 -2.40 18.14 -3.80
N LEU A 55 -1.67 17.03 -3.76
CA LEU A 55 -2.25 15.68 -3.69
C LEU A 55 -3.02 15.47 -2.38
N TYR A 56 -2.47 15.94 -1.27
CA TYR A 56 -3.14 15.92 0.03
C TYR A 56 -4.44 16.72 -0.01
N GLY A 57 -4.42 17.94 -0.57
CA GLY A 57 -5.60 18.78 -0.75
C GLY A 57 -6.70 18.08 -1.56
N GLN A 58 -6.34 17.39 -2.64
CA GLN A 58 -7.28 16.61 -3.44
C GLN A 58 -7.89 15.45 -2.64
N PHE A 59 -7.09 14.73 -1.86
CA PHE A 59 -7.57 13.63 -1.04
C PHE A 59 -8.57 14.13 0.03
N VAL A 60 -8.23 15.21 0.74
CA VAL A 60 -9.11 15.81 1.75
C VAL A 60 -10.41 16.33 1.13
N ALA A 61 -10.33 16.99 -0.03
CA ALA A 61 -11.51 17.46 -0.74
C ALA A 61 -12.43 16.28 -1.13
N LYS A 62 -11.85 15.18 -1.63
CA LYS A 62 -12.62 14.00 -2.00
C LYS A 62 -13.28 13.33 -0.79
N LEU A 63 -12.59 13.30 0.35
CA LEU A 63 -13.14 12.80 1.61
C LEU A 63 -14.33 13.66 2.07
N ALA A 64 -14.16 14.98 2.06
CA ALA A 64 -15.21 15.92 2.47
C ALA A 64 -16.46 15.76 1.59
N GLU A 65 -16.29 15.69 0.27
CA GLU A 65 -17.36 15.45 -0.70
C GLU A 65 -18.07 14.12 -0.44
N SER A 66 -17.31 13.02 -0.39
CA SER A 66 -17.86 11.66 -0.33
C SER A 66 -18.56 11.37 1.00
N ARG A 67 -18.04 11.91 2.11
CA ARG A 67 -18.59 11.71 3.46
C ARG A 67 -19.53 12.84 3.90
N LYS A 68 -19.75 13.85 3.04
CA LYS A 68 -20.53 15.05 3.34
C LYS A 68 -20.07 15.73 4.64
N LEU A 69 -18.76 15.78 4.85
CA LEU A 69 -18.14 16.39 6.02
C LEU A 69 -17.74 17.83 5.72
N PRO A 70 -17.84 18.77 6.68
CA PRO A 70 -17.19 20.07 6.56
C PRO A 70 -15.69 19.90 6.29
N LEU A 71 -15.13 20.74 5.42
CA LEU A 71 -13.72 20.64 5.03
C LEU A 71 -12.78 20.69 6.24
N GLU A 72 -13.10 21.54 7.22
CA GLU A 72 -12.34 21.65 8.48
C GLU A 72 -12.34 20.34 9.29
N THR A 73 -13.48 19.65 9.34
CA THR A 73 -13.58 18.33 9.99
C THR A 73 -12.79 17.28 9.21
N ALA A 74 -12.89 17.30 7.88
CA ALA A 74 -12.14 16.40 7.01
C ALA A 74 -10.61 16.59 7.18
N ARG A 75 -10.13 17.83 7.34
CA ARG A 75 -8.72 18.12 7.64
C ARG A 75 -8.30 17.57 9.00
N LYS A 76 -9.12 17.74 10.05
CA LYS A 76 -8.80 17.26 11.41
C LYS A 76 -8.61 15.75 11.47
N VAL A 77 -9.36 14.99 10.68
CA VAL A 77 -9.25 13.52 10.64
C VAL A 77 -8.21 13.01 9.64
N ALA A 78 -7.69 13.89 8.77
CA ALA A 78 -6.76 13.57 7.69
C ALA A 78 -5.33 14.01 8.01
N ASP A 79 -4.75 13.50 9.08
CA ASP A 79 -3.38 13.83 9.51
C ASP A 79 -2.38 12.67 9.35
N GLY A 80 -2.77 11.65 8.57
CA GLY A 80 -1.96 10.45 8.33
C GLY A 80 -2.10 9.34 9.37
N ARG A 81 -2.80 9.56 10.50
CA ARG A 81 -2.95 8.51 11.53
C ARG A 81 -3.81 7.32 11.05
N ILE A 82 -3.70 6.21 11.78
CA ILE A 82 -4.59 5.05 11.63
C ILE A 82 -5.77 5.15 12.61
N TYR A 83 -6.89 4.55 12.24
CA TYR A 83 -8.10 4.49 13.05
C TYR A 83 -8.56 3.04 13.19
N THR A 84 -9.07 2.68 14.36
CA THR A 84 -9.84 1.44 14.53
C THR A 84 -11.18 1.55 13.80
N ALA A 85 -11.85 0.42 13.57
CA ALA A 85 -13.16 0.43 12.92
C ALA A 85 -14.18 1.26 13.71
N GLN A 86 -14.16 1.18 15.05
CA GLN A 86 -15.01 1.96 15.94
C GLN A 86 -14.75 3.46 15.81
N GLN A 87 -13.48 3.88 15.87
CA GLN A 87 -13.11 5.29 15.69
C GLN A 87 -13.52 5.80 14.30
N ALA A 88 -13.32 4.99 13.26
CA ALA A 88 -13.71 5.37 11.90
C ALA A 88 -15.24 5.55 11.77
N LEU A 89 -16.04 4.74 12.47
CA LEU A 89 -17.49 4.87 12.49
C LEU A 89 -17.92 6.15 13.22
N GLU A 90 -17.37 6.41 14.40
CA GLU A 90 -17.64 7.61 15.21
C GLU A 90 -17.28 8.90 14.45
N LEU A 91 -16.14 8.88 13.74
CA LEU A 91 -15.68 9.99 12.90
C LEU A 91 -16.38 10.05 11.54
N LYS A 92 -17.37 9.18 11.30
CA LYS A 92 -18.13 9.08 10.05
C LYS A 92 -17.26 8.85 8.81
N LEU A 93 -16.12 8.19 8.96
CA LEU A 93 -15.25 7.77 7.86
C LEU A 93 -15.77 6.49 7.18
N ILE A 94 -16.55 5.68 7.89
CA ILE A 94 -17.25 4.49 7.39
C ILE A 94 -18.73 4.55 7.77
N ASP A 95 -19.56 3.79 7.05
CA ASP A 95 -21.02 3.77 7.29
C ASP A 95 -21.44 2.71 8.32
N ARG A 96 -20.71 1.60 8.39
CA ARG A 96 -21.01 0.47 9.27
C ARG A 96 -19.79 -0.42 9.46
N ILE A 97 -19.73 -1.08 10.61
CA ILE A 97 -18.78 -2.16 10.89
C ILE A 97 -19.48 -3.49 10.58
N GLY A 98 -18.86 -4.33 9.77
CA GLY A 98 -19.38 -5.63 9.39
C GLY A 98 -18.37 -6.42 8.57
N TYR A 99 -18.81 -7.56 8.07
CA TYR A 99 -18.00 -8.50 7.31
C TYR A 99 -18.44 -8.58 5.84
N MET A 100 -17.73 -9.37 5.04
CA MET A 100 -18.05 -9.54 3.62
C MET A 100 -19.49 -9.97 3.33
N PRO A 101 -20.10 -10.92 4.08
CA PRO A 101 -21.51 -11.25 3.89
C PRO A 101 -22.45 -10.05 4.06
N ASP A 102 -22.18 -9.18 5.04
CA ASP A 102 -22.97 -7.97 5.28
C ASP A 102 -22.86 -6.96 4.14
N ALA A 103 -21.69 -6.88 3.50
CA ALA A 103 -21.45 -6.04 2.34
C ALA A 103 -22.18 -6.57 1.09
N VAL A 104 -22.18 -7.89 0.87
CA VAL A 104 -22.92 -8.53 -0.23
C VAL A 104 -24.42 -8.33 -0.06
N GLU A 105 -24.95 -8.53 1.16
CA GLU A 105 -26.36 -8.31 1.44
C GLU A 105 -26.78 -6.84 1.27
N VAL A 106 -25.93 -5.88 1.67
CA VAL A 106 -26.20 -4.46 1.39
C VAL A 106 -26.18 -4.17 -0.11
N ALA A 107 -25.23 -4.73 -0.86
CA ALA A 107 -25.18 -4.56 -2.31
C ALA A 107 -26.42 -5.14 -3.00
N LYS A 108 -26.84 -6.35 -2.63
CA LYS A 108 -28.07 -7.01 -3.14
C LYS A 108 -29.31 -6.15 -2.90
N ARG A 109 -29.47 -5.63 -1.68
CA ARG A 109 -30.57 -4.74 -1.33
C ARG A 109 -30.52 -3.42 -2.11
N ALA A 110 -29.32 -2.86 -2.33
CA ALA A 110 -29.16 -1.62 -3.08
C ALA A 110 -29.56 -1.72 -4.56
N ILE A 111 -29.41 -2.91 -5.16
CA ILE A 111 -29.80 -3.17 -6.55
C ILE A 111 -31.15 -3.92 -6.69
N GLY A 112 -31.79 -4.29 -5.56
CA GLY A 112 -33.10 -4.94 -5.54
C GLY A 112 -33.12 -6.39 -6.04
N VAL A 113 -32.08 -7.17 -5.81
CA VAL A 113 -32.02 -8.59 -6.22
C VAL A 113 -31.97 -9.55 -5.01
N GLU A 114 -32.63 -10.68 -5.13
CA GLU A 114 -32.64 -11.73 -4.09
C GLU A 114 -31.42 -12.65 -4.19
N GLU A 115 -30.92 -12.87 -5.41
CA GLU A 115 -29.75 -13.71 -5.69
C GLU A 115 -28.68 -12.92 -6.44
N ALA A 116 -27.44 -13.08 -6.02
CA ALA A 116 -26.28 -12.51 -6.68
C ALA A 116 -25.11 -13.49 -6.61
N ARG A 117 -24.36 -13.59 -7.70
CA ARG A 117 -23.14 -14.40 -7.75
C ARG A 117 -21.92 -13.50 -7.57
N VAL A 118 -21.12 -13.77 -6.54
CA VAL A 118 -19.83 -13.10 -6.35
C VAL A 118 -18.79 -13.79 -7.23
N VAL A 119 -18.21 -13.04 -8.17
CA VAL A 119 -17.13 -13.52 -9.04
C VAL A 119 -15.83 -12.84 -8.62
N VAL A 120 -14.79 -13.64 -8.40
CA VAL A 120 -13.47 -13.15 -8.02
C VAL A 120 -12.49 -13.41 -9.14
N TYR A 121 -11.97 -12.35 -9.75
CA TYR A 121 -10.94 -12.45 -10.78
C TYR A 121 -9.57 -12.70 -10.15
N ARG A 122 -8.79 -13.60 -10.75
CA ARG A 122 -7.44 -13.95 -10.29
C ARG A 122 -6.45 -13.86 -11.45
N ARG A 123 -5.26 -13.34 -11.19
CA ARG A 123 -4.14 -13.43 -12.13
C ARG A 123 -3.50 -14.83 -12.03
N PRO A 124 -3.22 -15.52 -13.14
CA PRO A 124 -2.48 -16.77 -13.11
C PRO A 124 -1.13 -16.58 -12.38
N ARG A 125 -0.76 -17.54 -11.51
CA ARG A 125 0.49 -17.56 -10.71
C ARG A 125 0.65 -16.49 -9.62
N ALA A 126 -0.38 -15.68 -9.33
CA ALA A 126 -0.37 -14.78 -8.18
C ALA A 126 -0.89 -15.50 -6.92
N TYR A 127 -0.29 -15.21 -5.76
CA TYR A 127 -0.76 -15.67 -4.46
C TYR A 127 -2.21 -15.22 -4.22
N SER A 128 -3.08 -16.15 -3.80
CA SER A 128 -4.50 -15.89 -3.55
C SER A 128 -4.70 -15.35 -2.13
N ALA A 129 -4.57 -14.04 -1.94
CA ALA A 129 -4.97 -13.36 -0.72
C ALA A 129 -6.47 -12.99 -0.78
N THR A 130 -7.36 -13.97 -0.92
CA THR A 130 -8.81 -13.73 -0.86
C THR A 130 -9.39 -14.28 0.43
N TYR A 131 -10.46 -13.69 0.94
CA TYR A 131 -11.14 -14.16 2.18
C TYR A 131 -11.67 -15.60 2.08
N TYR A 132 -11.87 -16.11 0.86
CA TYR A 132 -12.25 -17.50 0.58
C TYR A 132 -11.05 -18.37 0.21
N ALA A 133 -9.82 -17.88 0.36
CA ALA A 133 -8.63 -18.66 0.12
C ALA A 133 -8.56 -19.77 1.18
N ARG A 134 -9.05 -20.96 0.83
CA ARG A 134 -8.54 -22.17 1.46
C ARG A 134 -7.09 -22.33 1.03
N ALA A 135 -6.26 -22.86 1.94
CA ALA A 135 -4.98 -23.41 1.55
C ALA A 135 -5.26 -24.60 0.61
N GLU A 136 -5.45 -24.32 -0.68
CA GLU A 136 -5.47 -25.35 -1.70
C GLU A 136 -4.02 -25.78 -1.89
N PRO A 137 -3.69 -27.07 -1.69
CA PRO A 137 -2.37 -27.56 -2.04
C PRO A 137 -2.15 -27.27 -3.53
N PRO A 138 -0.93 -26.82 -3.93
CA PRO A 138 -0.66 -26.56 -5.34
C PRO A 138 -1.04 -27.80 -6.16
N ALA A 139 -1.77 -27.59 -7.25
CA ALA A 139 -2.08 -28.65 -8.19
C ALA A 139 -0.76 -29.25 -8.68
N GLY A 140 -0.55 -30.54 -8.38
CA GLY A 140 0.76 -31.21 -8.48
C GLY A 140 1.45 -31.39 -7.13
N ALA A 141 0.69 -31.60 -6.04
CA ALA A 141 1.21 -32.10 -4.79
C ALA A 141 2.00 -33.39 -5.07
N VAL A 142 3.31 -33.22 -5.02
CA VAL A 142 4.29 -34.22 -5.42
C VAL A 142 4.09 -35.45 -4.56
N GLU A 143 3.99 -36.62 -5.19
CA GLU A 143 4.00 -37.91 -4.50
C GLU A 143 5.12 -37.89 -3.46
N GLY A 144 4.75 -38.06 -2.19
CA GLY A 144 5.63 -37.91 -1.02
C GLY A 144 6.69 -39.01 -0.96
N SER A 145 7.62 -39.01 -1.91
CA SER A 145 8.83 -39.82 -1.84
C SER A 145 9.88 -39.08 -1.01
N LEU A 146 10.48 -39.81 -0.08
CA LEU A 146 11.56 -39.33 0.80
C LEU A 146 12.78 -38.77 0.05
N ALA A 147 12.91 -39.05 -1.25
CA ALA A 147 13.97 -38.52 -2.10
C ALA A 147 13.92 -36.98 -2.25
N GLN A 148 12.76 -36.34 -2.09
CA GLN A 148 12.64 -34.88 -2.23
C GLN A 148 12.87 -34.10 -0.93
N LEU A 149 12.91 -34.77 0.22
CA LEU A 149 13.24 -34.14 1.51
C LEU A 149 14.66 -33.56 1.52
N GLY A 150 15.58 -34.17 0.76
CA GLY A 150 16.94 -33.64 0.57
C GLY A 150 16.99 -32.32 -0.20
N ALA A 151 16.01 -32.04 -1.07
CA ALA A 151 15.93 -30.79 -1.82
C ALA A 151 15.23 -29.66 -1.04
N VAL A 152 14.31 -30.00 -0.13
CA VAL A 152 13.60 -29.04 0.74
C VAL A 152 14.51 -28.48 1.84
N LEU A 153 15.49 -29.26 2.30
CA LEU A 153 16.46 -28.88 3.33
C LEU A 153 17.72 -28.21 2.76
N GLY A 154 17.65 -27.64 1.55
CA GLY A 154 18.76 -26.96 0.89
C GLY A 154 19.62 -26.11 1.83
N ALA A 155 20.90 -26.47 1.91
CA ALA A 155 21.92 -25.83 2.72
C ALA A 155 22.21 -24.42 2.19
N GLY A 156 21.65 -23.42 2.87
CA GLY A 156 21.93 -22.01 2.64
C GLY A 156 21.29 -21.16 3.74
N PRO A 157 21.82 -19.97 4.06
CA PRO A 157 21.26 -19.13 5.11
C PRO A 157 19.84 -18.70 4.73
N ARG A 158 18.87 -18.98 5.60
CA ARG A 158 17.47 -18.58 5.44
C ARG A 158 17.07 -17.67 6.59
N PHE A 159 16.46 -16.53 6.27
CA PHE A 159 15.81 -15.67 7.27
C PHE A 159 14.50 -16.33 7.71
N LEU A 160 14.48 -16.82 8.95
CA LEU A 160 13.28 -17.28 9.63
C LEU A 160 12.62 -16.09 10.32
N TYR A 161 11.83 -15.31 9.59
CA TYR A 161 10.90 -14.38 10.24
C TYR A 161 9.61 -15.11 10.56
N PHE A 162 9.49 -15.50 11.83
CA PHE A 162 8.22 -15.81 12.47
C PHE A 162 7.46 -14.49 12.63
N TRP A 163 6.54 -14.19 11.72
CA TRP A 163 5.36 -13.43 12.11
C TRP A 163 4.14 -13.86 11.30
N TRP A 164 3.13 -14.22 12.06
CA TRP A 164 1.91 -14.95 11.76
C TRP A 164 0.73 -13.98 11.96
N PRO A 165 -0.33 -14.01 11.15
CA PRO A 165 -1.68 -13.68 11.60
C PRO A 165 -2.50 -14.93 11.89
#